data_AF-A0A1Y4SGV8-F1
#
_entry.id   AF-A0A1Y4SGV8-F1
#
_cell.length_a   1.000
_cell.length_b   1.000
_cell.length_c   1.000
_cell.angle_alpha   90.00
_cell.angle_beta   90.00
_cell.angle_gamma   90.00
#
_symmetry.space_group_name_H-M   'P 1'
#
loop_
_entity.id
_entity.type
_entity.pdbx_description
1 polymer ?
#
loop_
_entity_poly.entity_id
_entity_poly.type
_entity_poly.pdbx_seq_one_letter_code
_entity_poly.pdbx_strand_id
1 'polypeptide(L)'
;MTSDYKKEYKELVRKIVLKQDILEALAYVGICKGQTVMVHTSLSSLGFVCGGAQVMIEALLEAVGDEGTIMMPAQSWKNLVNWQINPDWFFLENTA
;
A
#
# COMPACT_ATOMS: atom_id res chain seq x y z
N MET A 1 -10.08 21.46 -18.30
CA MET A 1 -10.33 21.01 -19.69
C MET A 1 -9.12 20.34 -20.34
N THR A 2 -7.90 20.89 -20.36
CA THR A 2 -6.72 20.16 -20.91
C THR A 2 -6.02 19.24 -19.90
N SER A 3 -6.18 19.51 -18.59
CA SER A 3 -5.61 18.68 -17.51
C SER A 3 -6.32 17.33 -17.36
N ASP A 4 -7.60 17.26 -17.73
CA ASP A 4 -8.46 16.10 -17.51
C ASP A 4 -8.07 14.95 -18.46
N TYR A 5 -7.86 15.26 -19.74
CA TYR A 5 -7.40 14.30 -20.76
C TYR A 5 -6.03 13.68 -20.45
N LYS A 6 -5.08 14.47 -19.91
CA LYS A 6 -3.75 13.94 -19.52
C LYS A 6 -3.83 12.97 -18.35
N LYS A 7 -4.79 13.17 -17.44
CA LYS A 7 -5.00 12.32 -16.28
C LYS A 7 -5.65 11.00 -16.70
N GLU A 8 -6.66 11.08 -17.54
CA GLU A 8 -7.40 9.94 -18.11
C GLU A 8 -6.49 9.05 -18.98
N TYR A 9 -5.62 9.64 -19.82
CA TYR A 9 -4.66 8.89 -20.62
C TYR A 9 -3.62 8.13 -19.78
N LYS A 10 -3.22 8.72 -18.64
CA LYS A 10 -2.29 8.10 -17.69
C LYS A 10 -2.95 6.98 -16.89
N GLU A 11 -4.27 7.03 -16.68
CA GLU A 11 -5.04 5.94 -16.09
C GLU A 11 -5.27 4.78 -17.07
N LEU A 12 -5.46 5.09 -18.36
CA LEU A 12 -5.65 4.11 -19.43
C LEU A 12 -4.41 3.25 -19.69
N VAL A 13 -3.21 3.79 -19.43
CA VAL A 13 -1.93 3.07 -19.62
C VAL A 13 -1.25 2.87 -18.27
N ARG A 14 -1.72 1.90 -17.49
CA ARG A 14 -0.98 1.47 -16.30
C ARG A 14 0.24 0.65 -16.72
N LYS A 15 1.41 1.02 -16.20
CA LYS A 15 2.63 0.20 -16.30
C LYS A 15 2.32 -1.18 -15.73
N ILE A 16 2.56 -2.24 -16.51
CA ILE A 16 2.54 -3.61 -16.02
C ILE A 16 3.82 -3.83 -15.22
N VAL A 17 3.67 -4.40 -14.02
CA VAL A 17 4.78 -4.69 -13.11
C VAL A 17 4.76 -6.18 -12.79
N LEU A 18 5.89 -6.85 -13.06
CA LEU A 18 6.13 -8.25 -12.77
C LEU A 18 6.98 -8.38 -11.50
N LYS A 19 7.04 -9.60 -10.94
CA LYS A 19 7.90 -9.90 -9.78
C LYS A 19 9.36 -9.50 -10.01
N GLN A 20 9.86 -9.77 -11.22
CA GLN A 20 11.24 -9.47 -11.60
C GLN A 20 11.53 -7.96 -11.59
N ASP A 21 10.60 -7.13 -12.07
CA ASP A 21 10.74 -5.67 -12.03
C ASP A 21 10.87 -5.15 -10.59
N ILE A 22 10.16 -5.79 -9.64
CA ILE A 22 10.22 -5.44 -8.22
C ILE A 22 11.56 -5.86 -7.64
N LEU A 23 12.04 -7.08 -7.90
CA LEU A 23 13.33 -7.57 -7.42
C LEU A 23 14.49 -6.68 -7.89
N GLU A 24 14.49 -6.30 -9.17
CA GLU A 24 15.48 -5.41 -9.74
C GLU A 24 15.43 -4.02 -9.10
N ALA A 25 14.23 -3.48 -8.88
CA ALA A 25 14.07 -2.20 -8.19
C ALA A 25 14.56 -2.24 -6.74
N LEU A 26 14.26 -3.33 -6.00
CA LEU A 26 14.70 -3.51 -4.61
C LEU A 26 16.24 -3.64 -4.53
N ALA A 27 16.85 -4.41 -5.45
CA ALA A 27 18.30 -4.51 -5.55
C ALA A 27 18.95 -3.17 -5.93
N TYR A 28 18.34 -2.43 -6.86
CA TYR A 28 18.82 -1.11 -7.30
C TYR A 28 18.85 -0.08 -6.16
N VAL A 29 17.86 -0.10 -5.26
CA VAL A 29 17.85 0.77 -4.06
C VAL A 29 18.74 0.25 -2.93
N GLY A 30 19.41 -0.89 -3.12
CA GLY A 30 20.41 -1.42 -2.19
C GLY A 30 19.90 -2.46 -1.19
N ILE A 31 18.70 -3.02 -1.40
CA ILE A 31 18.22 -4.12 -0.55
C ILE A 31 19.04 -5.38 -0.85
N CYS A 32 19.55 -5.98 0.23
CA CYS A 32 20.41 -7.16 0.17
C CYS A 32 19.96 -8.22 1.16
N LYS A 33 20.42 -9.45 0.95
CA LYS A 33 20.14 -10.58 1.84
C LYS A 33 20.65 -10.31 3.27
N GLY A 34 19.89 -10.75 4.28
CA GLY A 34 20.19 -10.57 5.71
C GLY A 34 19.83 -9.20 6.27
N GLN A 35 19.26 -8.28 5.47
CA GLN A 35 18.86 -6.96 5.98
C GLN A 35 17.54 -7.02 6.76
N THR A 36 17.43 -6.14 7.75
CA THR A 36 16.18 -5.81 8.41
C THR A 36 15.59 -4.55 7.78
N VAL A 37 14.41 -4.65 7.19
CA VAL A 37 13.75 -3.55 6.47
C VAL A 37 12.35 -3.29 7.02
N MET A 38 12.00 -2.01 7.14
CA MET A 38 10.62 -1.58 7.42
C MET A 38 9.99 -1.08 6.12
N VAL A 39 8.88 -1.68 5.72
CA VAL A 39 8.26 -1.48 4.41
C VAL A 39 6.89 -0.84 4.56
N HIS A 40 6.65 0.20 3.77
CA HIS A 40 5.34 0.82 3.61
C HIS A 40 5.11 1.06 2.11
N THR A 41 4.13 0.36 1.53
CA THR A 41 3.94 0.33 0.07
C THR A 41 2.53 0.74 -0.34
N SER A 42 2.43 1.58 -1.36
CA SER A 42 1.17 1.87 -2.05
C SER A 42 1.12 1.09 -3.37
N LEU A 43 0.41 -0.04 -3.40
CA LEU A 43 0.36 -0.92 -4.57
C LEU A 43 -0.20 -0.22 -5.81
N SER A 44 -1.14 0.70 -5.64
CA SER A 44 -1.74 1.49 -6.73
C SER A 44 -0.74 2.45 -7.38
N SER A 45 0.27 2.91 -6.64
CA SER A 45 1.33 3.79 -7.18
C SER A 45 2.35 3.07 -8.05
N LEU A 46 2.48 1.75 -7.89
CA LEU A 46 3.43 0.94 -8.68
C LEU A 46 2.93 0.67 -10.10
N GLY A 47 1.63 0.70 -10.32
CA GLY A 47 0.99 0.32 -11.59
C GLY A 47 0.14 -0.93 -11.42
N PHE A 48 0.00 -1.72 -12.49
CA PHE A 48 -0.69 -3.00 -12.43
C PHE A 48 0.31 -4.10 -12.09
N VAL A 49 0.39 -4.49 -10.82
CA VAL A 49 1.21 -5.61 -10.37
C VAL A 49 0.51 -6.91 -10.74
N CYS A 50 1.10 -7.68 -11.65
CA CYS A 50 0.62 -9.02 -11.98
C CYS A 50 0.72 -9.91 -10.74
N GLY A 51 -0.42 -10.37 -10.19
CA GLY A 51 -0.47 -11.10 -8.93
C GLY A 51 -0.65 -10.23 -7.67
N GLY A 52 -0.78 -8.91 -7.84
CA GLY A 52 -1.15 -7.99 -6.77
C GLY A 52 -0.17 -7.97 -5.59
N ALA A 53 -0.73 -7.88 -4.38
CA ALA A 53 0.07 -7.75 -3.15
C ALA A 53 0.93 -8.99 -2.86
N GLN A 54 0.48 -10.18 -3.24
CA GLN A 54 1.22 -11.42 -3.01
C GLN A 54 2.61 -11.36 -3.67
N VAL A 55 2.66 -10.92 -4.93
CA VAL A 55 3.93 -10.79 -5.67
C VAL A 55 4.87 -9.77 -5.05
N MET A 56 4.33 -8.69 -4.47
CA MET A 56 5.13 -7.73 -3.69
C MET A 56 5.74 -8.38 -2.44
N ILE A 57 4.96 -9.18 -1.70
CA ILE A 57 5.43 -9.87 -0.50
C ILE A 57 6.50 -10.92 -0.86
N GLU A 58 6.27 -11.72 -1.88
CA GLU A 58 7.24 -12.72 -2.37
C GLU A 58 8.54 -12.07 -2.82
N ALA A 59 8.49 -10.94 -3.54
CA ALA A 59 9.68 -10.21 -3.96
C ALA A 59 10.47 -9.65 -2.75
N LEU A 60 9.79 -9.14 -1.72
CA LEU A 60 10.45 -8.67 -0.50
C LEU A 60 11.13 -9.82 0.25
N LEU A 61 10.44 -10.95 0.43
CA LEU A 61 10.99 -12.15 1.08
C LEU A 61 12.22 -12.65 0.34
N GLU A 62 12.17 -12.71 -0.99
CA GLU A 62 13.29 -13.14 -1.81
C GLU A 62 14.47 -12.16 -1.77
N ALA A 63 14.19 -10.84 -1.75
CA ALA A 63 15.23 -9.81 -1.71
C ALA A 63 16.03 -9.82 -0.40
N VAL A 64 15.37 -9.99 0.76
CA VAL A 64 16.04 -10.04 2.06
C VAL A 64 16.53 -11.45 2.43
N GLY A 65 15.98 -12.49 1.81
CA GLY A 65 16.32 -13.90 2.08
C GLY A 65 15.94 -14.38 3.48
N ASP A 66 16.26 -15.64 3.77
CA ASP A 66 15.82 -16.33 4.99
C ASP A 66 16.41 -15.74 6.29
N GLU A 67 17.60 -15.14 6.22
CA GLU A 67 18.25 -14.45 7.34
C GLU A 67 17.82 -12.98 7.49
N GLY A 68 16.99 -12.49 6.56
CA GLY A 68 16.48 -11.13 6.56
C GLY A 68 15.25 -10.96 7.44
N THR A 69 14.83 -9.72 7.68
CA THR A 69 13.61 -9.42 8.43
C THR A 69 12.81 -8.32 7.75
N ILE A 70 11.51 -8.54 7.57
CA ILE A 70 10.58 -7.55 7.03
C ILE A 70 9.60 -7.13 8.12
N MET A 71 9.48 -5.83 8.34
CA MET A 71 8.50 -5.23 9.24
C MET A 71 7.56 -4.31 8.45
N MET A 72 6.26 -4.36 8.74
CA MET A 72 5.26 -3.45 8.14
C MET A 72 4.36 -2.85 9.22
N PRO A 73 3.95 -1.58 9.09
CA PRO A 73 2.99 -0.99 10.01
C PRO A 73 1.60 -1.61 9.82
N ALA A 74 1.03 -2.16 10.91
CA ALA A 74 -0.31 -2.76 10.95
C ALA A 74 -1.26 -1.97 11.85
N GLN A 75 -1.30 -0.65 11.66
CA GLN A 75 -2.11 0.25 12.49
C GLN A 75 -3.61 0.01 12.29
N SER A 76 -4.36 -0.14 13.37
CA SER A 76 -5.82 -0.34 13.34
C SER A 76 -6.57 0.74 14.14
N TRP A 77 -6.47 2.00 13.69
CA TRP A 77 -7.12 3.15 14.33
C TRP A 77 -8.64 2.98 14.49
N LYS A 78 -9.28 2.21 13.59
CA LYS A 78 -10.72 1.91 13.63
C LYS A 78 -11.15 1.09 14.85
N ASN A 79 -10.23 0.40 15.53
CA ASN A 79 -10.52 -0.33 16.76
C ASN A 79 -10.47 0.55 18.02
N LEU A 80 -10.12 1.84 17.89
CA LEU A 80 -10.06 2.79 19.00
C LEU A 80 -11.43 3.46 19.28
N VAL A 81 -12.40 3.32 18.38
CA VAL A 81 -13.79 3.77 18.59
C VAL A 81 -14.62 2.58 19.06
N ASN A 82 -14.76 2.46 20.39
CA ASN A 82 -15.82 1.66 20.99
C ASN A 82 -17.17 2.29 20.65
N TRP A 83 -18.12 1.50 20.17
CA TRP A 83 -19.48 1.92 19.84
C TRP A 83 -20.26 2.30 21.11
N GLN A 84 -20.09 3.53 21.58
CA GLN A 84 -21.13 4.26 22.31
C GLN A 84 -21.55 5.46 21.46
N ILE A 85 -22.24 5.16 20.36
CA ILE A 85 -23.17 6.12 19.78
C ILE A 85 -24.28 6.26 20.82
N ASN A 86 -24.34 7.40 21.49
CA ASN A 86 -25.56 7.79 22.18
C ASN A 86 -26.55 8.32 21.10
N PRO A 87 -27.68 7.64 20.83
CA PRO A 87 -28.65 8.09 19.83
C PRO A 87 -29.36 9.40 20.19
N ASP A 88 -29.19 9.92 21.41
CA ASP A 88 -29.92 11.10 21.88
C ASP A 88 -29.39 12.43 21.31
N TRP A 89 -28.22 12.44 20.65
CA TRP A 89 -27.63 13.67 20.10
C TRP A 89 -28.26 14.12 18.77
N PHE A 90 -29.03 13.25 18.09
CA PHE A 90 -29.72 13.63 16.85
C PHE A 90 -31.03 14.39 17.06
N PHE A 91 -31.55 14.46 18.29
CA PHE A 91 -32.86 15.08 18.58
C PHE A 91 -32.78 16.39 19.36
N LEU A 92 -31.60 16.90 19.71
CA LEU A 92 -31.46 18.09 20.56
C LEU A 92 -31.05 19.38 19.82
N GLU A 93 -30.73 19.34 18.52
CA GLU A 93 -30.37 20.55 17.77
C GLU A 93 -31.54 21.17 16.97
N ASN A 94 -32.79 20.73 17.19
CA ASN A 94 -33.94 21.27 16.47
C ASN A 94 -35.17 21.62 17.32
N THR A 95 -34.97 21.93 18.60
CA THR A 95 -35.99 22.61 19.42
C THR A 95 -35.37 23.66 20.33
N ALA A 96 -35.11 24.85 19.78
CA ALA A 96 -35.28 26.17 20.42
C ALA A 96 -34.97 27.27 19.40
#